data_AF-A0A4Y2WXQ6-F1
#
_entry.id   AF-A0A4Y2WXQ6-F1
#
_cell.length_a   1.000
_cell.length_b   1.000
_cell.length_c   1.000
_cell.angle_alpha   90.00
_cell.angle_beta   90.00
_cell.angle_gamma   90.00
#
_symmetry.space_group_name_H-M   'P 1'
#
loop_
_entity.id
_entity.type
_entity.pdbx_description
1 polymer ?
#
loop_
_entity_poly.entity_id
_entity_poly.type
_entity_poly.pdbx_seq_one_letter_code
_entity_poly.pdbx_strand_id
1 'polypeptide(L)'
;MYKDSFFCDVNLKTSSKSFPVHSLLLRIGSSVFNDMLTVKDCESLNEGLCIEDLDADTVNKMVLYLYTDTLDDLDWESAKNLYCASNKYEITSLQNLCSSFLKENIDTTNCCDILYMTGRYQDHNLISAAQCFI
;
A
#
# COMPACT_ATOMS: atom_id res chain seq x y z
N MET A 1 -9.77 -15.87 -6.86
CA MET A 1 -8.35 -15.85 -7.29
C MET A 1 -7.41 -15.58 -6.12
N TYR A 2 -7.42 -14.40 -5.47
CA TYR A 2 -6.53 -14.16 -4.31
C TYR A 2 -6.83 -15.10 -3.13
N LYS A 3 -8.10 -15.16 -2.70
CA LYS A 3 -8.55 -15.95 -1.54
C LYS A 3 -8.36 -17.47 -1.72
N ASP A 4 -8.40 -17.96 -2.96
CA ASP A 4 -8.30 -19.38 -3.26
C ASP A 4 -6.84 -19.84 -3.46
N SER A 5 -5.90 -18.88 -3.61
CA SER A 5 -4.47 -19.11 -3.81
C SER A 5 -4.10 -20.07 -4.96
N PHE A 6 -4.99 -20.24 -5.94
CA PHE A 6 -4.70 -21.02 -7.14
C PHE A 6 -3.76 -20.25 -8.07
N PHE A 7 -2.79 -20.96 -8.67
CA PHE A 7 -1.84 -20.43 -9.66
C PHE A 7 -0.93 -19.29 -9.18
N CYS A 8 -0.78 -19.12 -7.86
CA CYS A 8 0.20 -18.18 -7.31
C CYS A 8 1.63 -18.64 -7.64
N ASP A 9 2.43 -17.72 -8.16
CA ASP A 9 3.80 -17.92 -8.62
C ASP A 9 4.83 -17.12 -7.81
N VAL A 10 4.36 -16.25 -6.92
CA VAL A 10 5.19 -15.47 -6.00
C VAL A 10 4.59 -15.48 -4.60
N ASN A 11 5.45 -15.40 -3.58
CA ASN A 11 5.03 -15.27 -2.19
C ASN A 11 5.55 -13.96 -1.61
N LEU A 12 4.66 -13.02 -1.25
CA LEU A 12 5.04 -11.82 -0.50
C LEU A 12 5.17 -12.18 0.98
N LYS A 13 6.25 -11.76 1.63
CA LYS A 13 6.54 -12.11 3.03
C LYS A 13 6.67 -10.86 3.87
N THR A 14 5.87 -10.73 4.92
CA THR A 14 6.12 -9.78 6.00
C THR A 14 6.86 -10.48 7.14
N SER A 15 7.22 -9.72 8.18
CA SER A 15 7.81 -10.27 9.40
C SER A 15 6.95 -11.32 10.10
N SER A 16 5.63 -11.33 9.85
CA SER A 16 4.67 -12.19 10.55
C SER A 16 3.83 -13.11 9.66
N LYS A 17 3.66 -12.80 8.36
CA LYS A 17 2.80 -13.57 7.45
C LYS A 17 3.39 -13.70 6.05
N SER A 18 2.87 -14.67 5.31
CA SER A 18 3.19 -14.89 3.90
C SER A 18 1.92 -14.86 3.07
N PHE A 19 1.98 -14.27 1.89
CA PHE A 19 0.86 -14.05 0.99
C PHE A 19 1.20 -14.64 -0.39
N PRO A 20 0.66 -15.82 -0.73
CA PRO A 20 0.76 -16.35 -2.08
C PRO A 20 -0.05 -15.44 -3.03
N VAL A 21 0.61 -14.94 -4.07
CA VAL A 21 0.05 -13.97 -5.02
C VAL A 21 0.51 -14.27 -6.44
N HIS A 22 -0.17 -13.62 -7.39
CA HIS A 22 0.17 -13.63 -8.80
C HIS A 22 1.10 -12.45 -9.11
N SER A 23 2.31 -12.75 -9.56
CA SER A 23 3.32 -11.77 -9.95
C SER A 23 2.77 -10.76 -10.96
N LEU A 24 1.97 -11.23 -11.92
CA LEU A 24 1.34 -10.41 -12.95
C LEU A 24 0.53 -9.25 -12.37
N LEU A 25 -0.28 -9.49 -11.34
CA LEU A 25 -1.12 -8.47 -10.74
C LEU A 25 -0.30 -7.45 -9.95
N LEU A 26 0.77 -7.88 -9.28
CA LEU A 26 1.70 -6.96 -8.64
C LEU A 26 2.40 -6.06 -9.66
N ARG A 27 2.87 -6.64 -10.77
CA ARG A 27 3.57 -5.92 -11.84
C ARG A 27 2.69 -4.87 -12.51
N ILE A 28 1.43 -5.20 -12.77
CA ILE A 28 0.46 -4.26 -13.37
C ILE A 28 0.13 -3.14 -12.39
N GLY A 29 -0.04 -3.47 -11.11
CA GLY A 29 -0.45 -2.53 -10.08
C GLY A 29 0.66 -1.60 -9.56
N SER A 30 1.93 -1.94 -9.81
CA SER A 30 3.07 -1.26 -9.21
C SER A 30 4.33 -1.42 -10.06
N SER A 31 4.89 -0.30 -10.50
CA SER A 31 6.22 -0.20 -11.12
C SER A 31 7.30 -0.75 -10.20
N VAL A 32 7.22 -0.45 -8.90
CA VAL A 32 8.19 -0.93 -7.90
C VAL A 32 8.17 -2.45 -7.80
N PHE A 33 6.99 -3.07 -7.72
CA PHE A 33 6.91 -4.53 -7.76
C PHE A 33 7.38 -5.09 -9.11
N ASN A 34 7.10 -4.40 -10.21
CA ASN A 34 7.61 -4.80 -11.51
C ASN A 34 9.14 -4.83 -11.57
N ASP A 35 9.80 -3.80 -11.06
CA ASP A 35 11.25 -3.74 -11.03
C ASP A 35 11.83 -4.78 -10.08
N MET A 36 11.26 -4.91 -8.88
CA MET A 36 11.66 -5.92 -7.90
C MET A 36 11.59 -7.35 -8.45
N LEU A 37 10.53 -7.65 -9.20
CA LEU A 37 10.32 -8.97 -9.81
C LEU A 37 11.13 -9.16 -11.10
N THR A 38 11.61 -8.09 -11.74
CA THR A 38 12.45 -8.17 -12.94
C THR A 38 13.92 -8.38 -12.59
N VAL A 39 14.38 -7.77 -11.50
CA VAL A 39 15.77 -7.91 -11.00
C VAL A 39 16.01 -9.29 -10.36
N LYS A 40 14.95 -9.96 -9.89
CA LYS A 40 15.04 -11.26 -9.23
C LYS A 40 15.10 -12.42 -10.22
N ASP A 41 16.12 -13.27 -10.09
CA ASP A 41 16.21 -14.56 -10.78
C ASP A 41 15.22 -15.59 -10.19
N CYS A 42 14.87 -16.64 -10.97
CA CYS A 42 13.90 -17.67 -10.57
C CYS A 42 14.15 -18.27 -9.17
N GLU A 43 15.40 -18.54 -8.79
CA GLU A 43 15.73 -19.10 -7.48
C GLU A 43 15.34 -18.13 -6.34
N SER A 44 15.57 -16.84 -6.53
CA SER A 44 15.23 -15.80 -5.55
C SER A 44 13.73 -15.50 -5.45
N LEU A 45 12.94 -15.88 -6.47
CA LEU A 45 11.48 -15.81 -6.45
C LEU A 45 10.87 -16.96 -5.64
N ASN A 46 11.50 -18.15 -5.66
CA ASN A 46 11.10 -19.28 -4.81
C ASN A 46 11.23 -18.94 -3.31
N GLU A 47 12.18 -18.09 -2.95
CA GLU A 47 12.35 -17.59 -1.58
C GLU A 47 11.31 -16.51 -1.19
N GLY A 48 10.55 -15.98 -2.15
CA GLY A 48 9.55 -14.93 -1.94
C GLY A 48 10.12 -13.50 -1.93
N LEU A 49 9.23 -12.51 -1.90
CA LEU A 49 9.57 -11.10 -1.85
C LEU A 49 9.32 -10.56 -0.43
N CYS A 50 10.38 -10.17 0.27
CA CYS A 50 10.25 -9.63 1.63
C CYS A 50 9.80 -8.17 1.61
N ILE A 51 8.77 -7.87 2.39
CA ILE A 51 8.24 -6.54 2.70
C ILE A 51 8.41 -6.35 4.22
N GLU A 52 9.55 -5.81 4.63
CA GLU A 52 9.93 -5.72 6.04
C GLU A 52 9.33 -4.51 6.76
N ASP A 53 8.94 -3.49 6.00
CA ASP A 53 8.51 -2.19 6.52
C ASP A 53 7.00 -2.01 6.62
N LEU A 54 6.22 -3.01 6.19
CA LEU A 54 4.76 -3.01 6.32
C LEU A 54 4.30 -4.17 7.19
N ASP A 55 3.30 -3.92 8.02
CA ASP A 55 2.63 -4.96 8.77
C ASP A 55 1.75 -5.82 7.85
N ALA A 56 1.35 -6.98 8.36
CA ALA A 56 0.60 -7.96 7.59
C ALA A 56 -0.81 -7.50 7.18
N ASP A 57 -1.48 -6.65 7.96
CA ASP A 57 -2.81 -6.14 7.61
C ASP A 57 -2.70 -5.15 6.44
N THR A 58 -1.76 -4.22 6.51
CA THR A 58 -1.50 -3.26 5.44
C THR A 58 -1.15 -3.96 4.12
N VAL A 59 -0.27 -4.97 4.15
CA VAL A 59 0.07 -5.75 2.94
C VAL A 59 -1.15 -6.51 2.42
N ASN A 60 -1.94 -7.13 3.29
CA ASN A 60 -3.14 -7.85 2.88
C ASN A 60 -4.16 -6.93 2.19
N LYS A 61 -4.44 -5.75 2.76
CA LYS A 61 -5.36 -4.76 2.17
C LYS A 61 -4.83 -4.20 0.86
N MET A 62 -3.53 -3.88 0.78
CA MET A 62 -2.88 -3.43 -0.45
C MET A 62 -2.99 -4.49 -1.55
N VAL A 63 -2.71 -5.76 -1.24
CA VAL A 63 -2.84 -6.85 -2.22
C VAL A 63 -4.30 -7.04 -2.63
N LEU A 64 -5.25 -7.03 -1.69
CA LEU A 64 -6.67 -7.14 -2.02
C LEU A 64 -7.11 -6.02 -2.96
N TYR A 65 -6.65 -4.79 -2.73
CA TYR A 65 -6.90 -3.65 -3.61
C TYR A 65 -6.36 -3.92 -5.01
N LEU A 66 -5.11 -4.39 -5.17
CA LEU A 66 -4.55 -4.71 -6.48
C LEU A 66 -5.33 -5.78 -7.27
N TYR A 67 -6.16 -6.58 -6.60
CA TYR A 67 -7.01 -7.59 -7.25
C TYR A 67 -8.42 -7.10 -7.56
N THR A 68 -8.89 -6.06 -6.88
CA THR A 68 -10.33 -5.72 -6.84
C THR A 68 -10.62 -4.25 -7.13
N ASP A 69 -9.60 -3.38 -7.09
CA ASP A 69 -9.72 -1.91 -7.06
C ASP A 69 -10.65 -1.40 -5.95
N THR A 70 -10.87 -2.20 -4.90
CA THR A 70 -11.75 -1.86 -3.76
C THR A 70 -11.04 -2.01 -2.43
N LEU A 71 -11.43 -1.18 -1.47
CA LEU A 71 -11.02 -1.26 -0.07
C LEU A 71 -12.28 -1.33 0.80
N ASP A 72 -12.39 -2.40 1.58
CA ASP A 72 -13.40 -2.54 2.62
C ASP A 72 -12.78 -2.21 3.98
N ASP A 73 -13.60 -1.78 4.95
CA ASP A 73 -13.22 -1.55 6.35
C ASP A 73 -12.00 -0.62 6.52
N LEU A 74 -12.05 0.53 5.84
CA LEU A 74 -11.02 1.57 5.94
C LEU A 74 -11.28 2.47 7.15
N ASP A 75 -10.33 2.49 8.08
CA ASP A 75 -10.28 3.41 9.22
C ASP A 75 -9.09 4.38 9.08
N TRP A 76 -8.97 5.33 10.02
CA TRP A 76 -7.90 6.33 9.97
C TRP A 76 -6.49 5.70 9.92
N GLU A 77 -6.22 4.71 10.78
CA GLU A 77 -4.89 4.13 10.88
C GLU A 77 -4.53 3.30 9.65
N SER A 78 -5.47 2.51 9.16
CA SER A 78 -5.27 1.72 7.94
C SER A 78 -5.20 2.60 6.69
N ALA A 79 -5.98 3.68 6.58
CA ALA A 79 -5.86 4.65 5.49
C ALA A 79 -4.48 5.32 5.48
N LYS A 80 -3.97 5.69 6.65
CA LYS A 80 -2.65 6.30 6.81
C LYS A 80 -1.53 5.34 6.42
N ASN A 81 -1.59 4.09 6.90
CA ASN A 81 -0.59 3.08 6.57
C ASN A 81 -0.63 2.69 5.09
N LEU A 82 -1.83 2.57 4.50
CA LEU A 82 -2.01 2.30 3.07
C LEU A 82 -1.58 3.48 2.21
N TYR A 83 -1.80 4.72 2.64
CA TYR A 83 -1.29 5.91 1.95
C TYR A 83 0.24 5.87 1.87
N CYS A 84 0.92 5.63 3.00
CA CYS A 84 2.38 5.47 3.01
C CYS A 84 2.87 4.29 2.14
N ALA A 85 2.20 3.14 2.23
CA ALA A 85 2.53 1.96 1.43
C ALA A 85 2.35 2.21 -0.07
N SER A 86 1.22 2.81 -0.46
CA SER A 86 0.90 3.11 -1.85
C SER A 86 1.89 4.07 -2.48
N ASN A 87 2.39 5.05 -1.73
CA ASN A 87 3.47 5.91 -2.21
C ASN A 87 4.76 5.11 -2.43
N LYS A 88 5.15 4.28 -1.44
CA LYS A 88 6.38 3.48 -1.52
C LYS A 88 6.38 2.50 -2.70
N TYR A 89 5.24 1.86 -2.94
CA TYR A 89 5.07 0.90 -4.02
C TYR A 89 4.50 1.53 -5.31
N GLU A 90 4.43 2.86 -5.39
CA GLU A 90 3.96 3.60 -6.56
C GLU A 90 2.58 3.15 -7.10
N ILE A 91 1.64 2.87 -6.18
CA ILE A 91 0.25 2.50 -6.49
C ILE A 91 -0.61 3.76 -6.43
N THR A 92 -0.53 4.59 -7.46
CA THR A 92 -1.13 5.94 -7.49
C THR A 92 -2.64 5.96 -7.23
N SER A 93 -3.39 4.98 -7.73
CA SER A 93 -4.84 4.88 -7.52
C SER A 93 -5.20 4.66 -6.04
N LEU A 94 -4.46 3.77 -5.36
CA LEU A 94 -4.59 3.52 -3.93
C LEU A 94 -4.21 4.75 -3.12
N GLN A 95 -3.13 5.44 -3.51
CA GLN A 95 -2.67 6.65 -2.84
C GLN A 95 -3.73 7.74 -2.87
N ASN A 96 -4.32 8.00 -4.04
CA ASN A 96 -5.38 8.99 -4.21
C ASN A 96 -6.62 8.64 -3.37
N LEU A 97 -7.02 7.37 -3.36
CA LEU A 97 -8.15 6.91 -2.55
C LEU A 97 -7.90 7.16 -1.07
N CYS A 98 -6.74 6.76 -0.56
CA CYS A 98 -6.40 6.98 0.85
C CYS A 98 -6.27 8.46 1.18
N SER A 99 -5.69 9.27 0.28
CA SER A 99 -5.58 10.73 0.43
C SER A 99 -6.95 11.39 0.54
N SER A 100 -7.90 11.03 -0.34
CA SER A 100 -9.29 11.50 -0.27
C SER A 100 -9.95 11.15 1.05
N PHE A 101 -9.84 9.90 1.49
CA PHE A 101 -10.40 9.48 2.78
C PHE A 101 -9.79 10.24 3.95
N LEU A 102 -8.47 10.34 4.01
CA LEU A 102 -7.77 11.07 5.08
C LEU A 102 -8.20 12.53 5.11
N LYS A 103 -8.27 13.18 3.95
CA LYS A 103 -8.70 14.58 3.80
C LYS A 103 -10.10 14.83 4.37
N GLU A 104 -11.05 13.93 4.13
CA GLU A 104 -12.43 14.05 4.62
C GLU A 104 -12.54 13.84 6.14
N ASN A 105 -11.54 13.23 6.77
CA ASN A 105 -11.54 12.85 8.18
C ASN A 105 -10.49 13.60 9.01
N ILE A 106 -9.89 14.69 8.47
CA ILE A 106 -8.95 15.52 9.23
C ILE A 106 -9.70 16.28 10.33
N ASP A 107 -9.10 16.33 11.51
CA ASP A 107 -9.50 17.18 12.62
C ASP A 107 -8.29 17.79 13.34
N THR A 108 -8.55 18.57 14.40
CA THR A 108 -7.51 19.25 15.18
C THR A 108 -6.61 18.30 15.98
N THR A 109 -7.00 17.04 16.15
CA THR A 109 -6.23 16.02 16.88
C THR A 109 -5.27 15.27 15.97
N ASN A 110 -5.57 15.19 14.67
CA ASN A 110 -4.83 14.36 13.72
C ASN A 110 -4.13 15.15 12.58
N CYS A 111 -4.38 16.47 12.46
CA CYS A 111 -3.81 17.30 11.41
C CYS A 111 -2.27 17.37 11.44
N CYS A 112 -1.66 17.39 12.62
CA CYS A 112 -0.20 17.38 12.79
C CYS A 112 0.43 16.10 12.25
N ASP A 113 -0.22 14.95 12.49
CA ASP A 113 0.25 13.65 12.01
C ASP A 113 0.22 13.59 10.48
N ILE A 114 -0.85 14.12 9.86
CA ILE A 114 -0.94 14.23 8.41
C ILE A 114 0.22 15.05 7.86
N LEU A 115 0.46 16.25 8.40
CA LEU A 115 1.55 17.11 7.92
C LEU A 115 2.93 16.46 8.05
N TYR A 116 3.17 15.77 9.17
CA TYR A 116 4.40 15.03 9.39
C TYR A 116 4.62 13.95 8.32
N MET A 117 3.56 13.23 7.95
CA MET A 117 3.64 12.15 6.97
C MET A 117 3.70 12.71 5.55
N THR A 118 2.82 13.63 5.16
CA THR A 118 2.75 14.20 3.80
C THR A 118 3.93 15.08 3.42
N GLY A 119 4.66 15.62 4.40
CA GLY A 119 5.86 16.43 4.15
C GLY A 119 6.93 15.70 3.32
N ARG A 120 6.87 14.36 3.26
CA ARG A 120 7.76 13.52 2.46
C ARG A 120 7.26 13.20 1.05
N TYR A 121 5.97 13.42 0.78
CA TYR A 121 5.27 12.84 -0.38
C TYR A 121 4.71 13.88 -1.36
N GLN A 122 4.90 15.18 -1.09
CA GLN A 122 4.45 16.30 -1.95
C GLN A 122 2.95 16.30 -2.32
N ASP A 123 2.10 15.65 -1.52
CA ASP A 123 0.65 15.75 -1.67
C ASP A 123 0.15 17.10 -1.16
N HIS A 124 0.25 18.11 -2.03
CA HIS A 124 -0.12 19.48 -1.73
C HIS A 124 -1.59 19.62 -1.31
N ASN A 125 -2.47 18.78 -1.84
CA ASN A 125 -3.90 18.84 -1.51
C ASN A 125 -4.16 18.39 -0.07
N LEU A 126 -3.53 17.28 0.34
CA LEU A 126 -3.65 16.77 1.69
C LEU A 126 -2.92 17.67 2.71
N ILE A 127 -1.76 18.22 2.34
CA ILE A 127 -1.03 19.21 3.15
C ILE A 127 -1.90 20.45 3.41
N SER A 128 -2.44 21.05 2.35
CA SER A 128 -3.25 22.27 2.49
C SER A 128 -4.52 22.03 3.31
N ALA A 129 -5.13 20.85 3.19
CA ALA A 129 -6.28 20.49 4.01
C ALA A 129 -5.93 20.41 5.51
N ALA A 130 -4.80 19.79 5.85
CA ALA A 130 -4.35 19.69 7.24
C ALA A 130 -3.98 21.05 7.85
N GLN A 131 -3.41 21.97 7.06
CA GLN A 131 -3.08 23.33 7.50
C GLN A 131 -4.29 24.17 7.91
N CYS A 132 -5.49 23.86 7.44
CA CYS A 132 -6.72 24.58 7.86
C CYS A 132 -7.10 24.34 9.33
N PHE A 133 -6.46 23.39 10.01
CA PHE A 133 -6.76 23.02 11.40
C PHE A 133 -5.68 23.47 12.40
N ILE A 134 -4.71 24.29 11.97
CA ILE A 134 -3.63 24.85 12.79
C ILE A 134 -3.84 26.34 13.04
#